data_AF-A0A7X7Z2H7-F1
#
_entry.id   AF-A0A7X7Z2H7-F1
#
_cell.length_a   1.000
_cell.length_b   1.000
_cell.length_c   1.000
_cell.angle_alpha   90.00
_cell.angle_beta   90.00
_cell.angle_gamma   90.00
#
_symmetry.space_group_name_H-M   'P 1'
#
loop_
_entity.id
_entity.type
_entity.pdbx_description
1 polymer ?
#
loop_
_entity_poly.entity_id
_entity_poly.type
_entity_poly.pdbx_seq_one_letter_code
_entity_poly.pdbx_strand_id
1 'polypeptide(L)'
;MNARNDGCRKCGKCCHFEISVTLLDIHRIAIQRGQADRQVFEDVVDSEKTAQSRLLVMRRRSDGACVFLQPDNLCSVEAAKPIACRFYNCRYGEASDIIPWTAFEDTPASQVQLWGHTFAAAITSAYLRKNGPRWHRADYRRAIDSIYHNTLPDQPFVQDAGVAANAGHVCVNCNSEGRMAAQPLVTLDDVQRLAEVAGVGLADFFADFVDPEPSADGLLQLKQQSGCAFFDAGLCRAGDAQPMHCRSLPRAARRHYSPTLLHHFFLGFGTVAEQFRHQVSVELTRAYVAEVGARYDRDNFRRSLGKIEWLSSDQEELDKFRARVRAFRYNPDQEAEIPSLAHNA
;
A
#
# COMPACT_ATOMS: atom_id res chain seq x y z
N MET A 1 18.48 21.08 3.69
CA MET A 1 17.82 21.64 4.88
C MET A 1 16.78 20.64 5.37
N ASN A 2 16.90 20.12 6.59
CA ASN A 2 15.96 19.15 7.14
C ASN A 2 14.67 19.88 7.55
N ALA A 3 13.54 19.55 6.91
CA ALA A 3 12.23 20.02 7.35
C ALA A 3 12.04 19.60 8.82
N ARG A 4 12.00 20.57 9.73
CA ARG A 4 11.56 20.32 11.11
C ARG A 4 10.13 19.83 11.03
N ASN A 5 9.83 18.74 11.72
CA ASN A 5 8.47 18.26 11.82
C ASN A 5 7.72 19.17 12.80
N ASP A 6 7.28 20.34 12.33
CA ASP A 6 6.65 21.41 13.14
C ASP A 6 5.35 20.93 13.83
N GLY A 7 4.87 19.73 13.52
CA GLY A 7 3.73 19.08 14.18
C GLY A 7 4.05 18.24 15.43
N CYS A 8 5.31 17.89 15.71
CA CYS A 8 5.63 17.03 16.85
C CYS A 8 5.70 17.81 18.17
N ARG A 9 4.70 17.60 19.05
CA ARG A 9 4.62 18.25 20.37
C ARG A 9 5.46 17.58 21.48
N LYS A 10 6.21 16.52 21.14
CA LYS A 10 7.06 15.78 22.11
C LYS A 10 6.27 15.32 23.35
N CYS A 11 5.03 14.88 23.16
CA CYS A 11 4.16 14.45 24.27
C CYS A 11 4.25 12.94 24.58
N GLY A 12 5.05 12.18 23.81
CA GLY A 12 5.21 10.73 23.96
C GLY A 12 4.02 9.88 23.50
N LYS A 13 2.80 10.41 23.42
CA LYS A 13 1.57 9.63 23.15
C LYS A 13 1.62 8.76 21.89
N CYS A 14 2.02 9.33 20.74
CA CYS A 14 2.09 8.56 19.50
C CYS A 14 3.22 7.51 19.47
N CYS A 15 4.19 7.62 20.37
CA CYS A 15 5.27 6.65 20.50
C CYS A 15 4.82 5.34 21.15
N HIS A 16 3.59 5.25 21.65
CA HIS A 16 3.00 3.99 22.14
C HIS A 16 2.21 3.22 21.07
N PHE A 17 2.02 3.81 19.89
CA PHE A 17 1.39 3.12 18.77
C PHE A 17 2.35 2.13 18.11
N GLU A 18 1.78 1.14 17.45
CA GLU A 18 2.53 0.29 16.54
C GLU A 18 2.97 1.11 15.32
N ILE A 19 4.29 1.22 15.13
CA ILE A 19 4.88 1.95 14.00
C ILE A 19 5.47 0.94 13.03
N SER A 20 4.94 0.93 11.81
CA SER A 20 5.54 0.19 10.70
C SER A 20 6.76 0.93 10.16
N VAL A 21 7.81 0.18 9.84
CA VAL A 21 9.07 0.69 9.29
C VAL A 21 9.47 -0.08 8.04
N THR A 22 10.13 0.64 7.12
CA THR A 22 10.74 0.06 5.92
C THR A 22 12.21 -0.24 6.14
N LEU A 23 12.82 -1.04 5.28
CA LEU A 23 14.28 -1.23 5.26
C LEU A 23 15.01 0.10 5.09
N LEU A 24 14.46 1.04 4.31
CA LEU A 24 15.04 2.38 4.16
C LEU A 24 15.00 3.18 5.47
N ASP A 25 13.95 3.04 6.28
CA ASP A 25 13.88 3.69 7.59
C ASP A 25 14.97 3.13 8.52
N ILE A 26 15.16 1.80 8.54
CA ILE A 26 16.24 1.15 9.31
C ILE A 26 17.61 1.66 8.86
N HIS A 27 17.84 1.75 7.54
CA HIS A 27 19.09 2.25 6.99
C HIS A 27 19.38 3.71 7.38
N ARG A 28 18.37 4.58 7.29
CA ARG A 28 18.49 5.99 7.72
C ARG A 28 18.81 6.10 9.21
N ILE A 29 18.19 5.28 10.04
CA ILE A 29 18.47 5.23 11.48
C ILE A 29 19.91 4.76 11.73
N ALA A 30 20.38 3.73 11.01
CA ALA A 30 21.75 3.24 11.10
C ALA A 30 22.77 4.32 10.78
N ILE A 31 22.56 5.07 9.69
CA ILE A 31 23.40 6.22 9.33
C ILE A 31 23.41 7.28 10.44
N GLN A 32 22.24 7.68 10.95
CA GLN A 32 22.17 8.70 12.02
C GLN A 32 22.90 8.24 13.29
N ARG A 33 22.79 6.97 13.66
CA ARG A 33 23.41 6.42 14.88
C ARG A 33 24.89 6.07 14.71
N GLY A 34 25.43 6.13 13.48
CA GLY A 34 26.79 5.67 13.20
C GLY A 34 26.97 4.17 13.47
N GLN A 35 25.92 3.38 13.26
CA GLN A 35 25.90 1.94 13.54
C GLN A 35 25.76 1.14 12.25
N ALA A 36 26.14 -0.15 12.29
CA ALA A 36 25.90 -1.05 11.18
C ALA A 36 24.40 -1.34 11.02
N ASP A 37 23.93 -1.43 9.77
CA ASP A 37 22.51 -1.74 9.46
C ASP A 37 22.00 -2.98 10.20
N ARG A 38 22.82 -4.04 10.26
CA ARG A 38 22.47 -5.28 10.97
C ARG A 38 22.13 -5.03 12.44
N GLN A 39 22.98 -4.26 13.12
CA GLN A 39 22.81 -3.98 14.54
C GLN A 39 21.54 -3.16 14.76
N VAL A 40 21.30 -2.13 13.94
CA VAL A 40 20.07 -1.35 14.04
C VAL A 40 18.85 -2.19 13.71
N PHE A 41 18.90 -3.05 12.69
CA PHE A 41 17.80 -3.96 12.37
C PHE A 41 17.47 -4.84 13.57
N GLU A 42 18.46 -5.51 14.16
CA GLU A 42 18.29 -6.39 15.32
C GLU A 42 17.83 -5.64 16.58
N ASP A 43 18.19 -4.37 16.76
CA ASP A 43 17.80 -3.53 17.90
C ASP A 43 16.38 -2.94 17.76
N VAL A 44 15.98 -2.62 16.53
CA VAL A 44 14.82 -1.78 16.22
C VAL A 44 13.64 -2.58 15.71
N VAL A 45 13.86 -3.70 15.04
CA VAL A 45 12.78 -4.52 14.47
C VAL A 45 12.24 -5.46 15.54
N ASP A 46 10.92 -5.47 15.68
CA ASP A 46 10.22 -6.51 16.42
C ASP A 46 10.21 -7.80 15.59
N SER A 47 10.69 -8.89 16.20
CA SER A 47 10.73 -10.21 15.55
C SER A 47 9.35 -10.84 15.43
N GLU A 48 8.39 -10.40 16.24
CA GLU A 48 7.02 -10.86 16.16
C GLU A 48 6.31 -10.14 15.02
N LYS A 49 5.90 -10.90 13.98
CA LYS A 49 4.99 -10.36 12.99
C LYS A 49 3.67 -10.07 13.69
N THR A 50 3.26 -8.81 13.69
CA THR A 50 1.87 -8.49 13.99
C THR A 50 1.06 -8.97 12.80
N ALA A 51 -0.07 -9.63 13.03
CA ALA A 51 -0.99 -10.01 11.94
C ALA A 51 -1.52 -8.79 11.16
N GLN A 52 -1.24 -7.60 11.70
CA GLN A 52 -1.68 -6.29 11.31
C GLN A 52 -0.75 -5.66 10.26
N SER A 53 0.58 -5.69 10.43
CA SER A 53 1.50 -5.04 9.48
C SER A 53 2.08 -5.98 8.42
N ARG A 54 2.07 -5.53 7.17
CA ARG A 54 2.80 -6.15 6.06
C ARG A 54 4.27 -5.72 5.97
N LEU A 55 4.67 -4.78 6.84
CA LEU A 55 6.02 -4.24 6.93
C LEU A 55 6.68 -4.72 8.23
N LEU A 56 7.91 -4.24 8.47
CA LEU A 56 8.58 -4.47 9.74
C LEU A 56 7.88 -3.62 10.80
N VAL A 57 7.78 -4.12 12.02
CA VAL A 57 7.24 -3.37 13.15
C VAL A 57 8.40 -2.89 14.01
N MET A 58 8.31 -1.65 14.48
CA MET A 58 9.29 -1.10 15.40
C MET A 58 9.10 -1.71 16.80
N ARG A 59 10.20 -2.20 17.38
CA ARG A 59 10.27 -2.74 18.73
C ARG A 59 9.80 -1.72 19.75
N ARG A 60 9.04 -2.21 20.72
CA ARG A 60 8.60 -1.47 21.90
C ARG A 60 9.37 -1.93 23.13
N ARG A 61 9.55 -1.03 24.08
CA ARG A 61 10.05 -1.33 25.43
C ARG A 61 8.96 -2.01 26.24
N SER A 62 9.31 -2.48 27.44
CA SER A 62 8.39 -3.13 28.37
C SER A 62 7.23 -2.24 28.84
N ASP A 63 7.37 -0.91 28.77
CA ASP A 63 6.31 0.07 29.07
C ASP A 63 5.40 0.36 27.87
N GLY A 64 5.58 -0.36 26.75
CA GLY A 64 4.84 -0.17 25.51
C GLY A 64 5.29 1.04 24.68
N ALA A 65 6.25 1.84 25.13
CA ALA A 65 6.80 2.93 24.34
C ALA A 65 7.75 2.40 23.26
N CYS A 66 7.84 3.11 22.14
CA CYS A 66 8.83 2.91 21.10
C CYS A 66 10.26 2.93 21.68
N VAL A 67 11.14 2.06 21.14
CA VAL A 67 12.56 1.95 21.53
C VAL A 67 13.35 3.27 21.46
N PHE A 68 12.90 4.26 20.69
CA PHE A 68 13.56 5.56 20.56
C PHE A 68 13.03 6.67 21.47
N LEU A 69 11.96 6.43 22.23
CA LEU A 69 11.41 7.43 23.15
C LEU A 69 12.31 7.57 24.39
N GLN A 70 12.88 8.75 24.58
CA GLN A 70 13.69 9.10 25.74
C GLN A 70 12.82 9.51 26.94
N PRO A 71 13.34 9.50 28.18
CA PRO A 71 12.58 9.87 29.39
C PRO A 71 12.00 11.29 29.37
N ASP A 72 12.60 12.20 28.59
CA ASP A 72 12.16 13.58 28.39
C ASP A 72 11.17 13.76 27.23
N ASN A 73 10.62 12.64 26.73
CA ASN A 73 9.75 12.55 25.56
C ASN A 73 10.38 13.01 24.22
N LEU A 74 11.71 13.10 24.15
CA LEU A 74 12.41 13.30 22.89
C LEU A 74 12.60 11.99 22.13
N CYS A 75 12.64 12.08 20.80
CA CYS A 75 12.94 10.95 19.92
C CYS A 75 14.44 10.95 19.62
N SER A 76 15.16 9.88 20.01
CA SER A 76 16.60 9.79 19.75
C SER A 76 16.97 9.70 18.27
N VAL A 77 16.01 9.41 17.39
CA VAL A 77 16.16 9.36 15.93
C VAL A 77 15.43 10.49 15.21
N GLU A 78 15.32 11.69 15.81
CA GLU A 78 14.54 12.81 15.25
C GLU A 78 14.80 13.09 13.76
N ALA A 79 16.08 13.13 13.34
CA ALA A 79 16.46 13.42 11.95
C ALA A 79 16.21 12.26 10.97
N ALA A 80 16.25 11.02 11.46
CA ALA A 80 16.03 9.78 10.74
C ALA A 80 14.70 9.12 11.13
N LYS A 81 13.74 9.89 11.65
CA LYS A 81 12.41 9.39 11.99
C LYS A 81 11.85 8.60 10.82
N PRO A 82 11.25 7.41 11.06
CA PRO A 82 10.55 6.69 10.02
C PRO A 82 9.56 7.60 9.33
N ILE A 83 9.38 7.42 8.02
CA ILE A 83 8.45 8.26 7.26
C ILE A 83 7.02 8.18 7.85
N ALA A 84 6.59 7.01 8.32
CA ALA A 84 5.31 6.84 9.02
C ALA A 84 5.18 7.76 10.25
N CYS A 85 6.24 7.95 11.04
CA CYS A 85 6.25 8.88 12.17
C CYS A 85 6.24 10.35 11.74
N ARG A 86 6.80 10.67 10.57
CA ARG A 86 6.79 12.05 10.03
C ARG A 86 5.39 12.44 9.59
N PHE A 87 4.65 11.49 9.03
CA PHE A 87 3.27 11.70 8.61
C PHE A 87 2.29 11.77 9.77
N TYR A 88 2.62 11.19 10.93
CA TYR A 88 1.73 11.21 12.08
C TYR A 88 1.71 12.59 12.75
N ASN A 89 0.75 13.44 12.39
CA ASN A 89 0.53 14.69 13.12
C ASN A 89 -0.30 14.42 14.38
N CYS A 90 0.38 14.38 15.53
CA CYS A 90 -0.24 14.19 16.83
C CYS A 90 -0.99 15.46 17.29
N ARG A 91 -2.15 15.75 16.70
CA ARG A 91 -3.11 16.73 17.23
C ARG A 91 -3.97 16.07 18.32
N TYR A 92 -3.39 15.97 19.52
CA TYR A 92 -4.06 15.70 20.80
C TYR A 92 -4.77 14.34 20.96
N GLY A 93 -4.92 13.91 22.22
CA GLY A 93 -5.55 12.64 22.61
C GLY A 93 -7.05 12.56 22.39
N GLU A 94 -7.59 13.35 21.46
CA GLU A 94 -8.91 13.14 20.87
C GLU A 94 -8.65 12.80 19.42
N ALA A 95 -9.37 11.83 18.86
CA ALA A 95 -9.35 11.54 17.44
C ALA A 95 -10.00 12.70 16.67
N SER A 96 -9.49 13.93 16.82
CA SER A 96 -9.99 15.10 16.11
C SER A 96 -9.44 15.07 14.70
N ASP A 97 -10.38 15.05 13.76
CA ASP A 97 -10.24 15.05 12.31
C ASP A 97 -8.87 15.52 11.80
N ILE A 98 -8.10 14.51 11.37
CA ILE A 98 -7.37 14.45 10.10
C ILE A 98 -6.78 15.80 9.68
N ILE A 99 -5.46 15.94 9.79
CA ILE A 99 -4.78 16.82 8.82
C ILE A 99 -5.03 16.20 7.44
N PRO A 100 -5.57 16.95 6.49
CA PRO A 100 -5.72 16.46 5.13
C PRO A 100 -4.35 16.02 4.64
N TRP A 101 -4.22 14.74 4.32
CA TRP A 101 -3.03 14.23 3.61
C TRP A 101 -2.77 15.00 2.31
N THR A 102 -3.76 15.74 1.81
CA THR A 102 -3.65 16.72 0.72
C THR A 102 -2.56 17.76 0.97
N ALA A 103 -2.20 18.09 2.22
CA ALA A 103 -1.06 18.98 2.49
C ALA A 103 0.30 18.41 2.03
N PHE A 104 0.39 17.10 1.78
CA PHE A 104 1.55 16.45 1.16
C PHE A 104 1.40 16.27 -0.36
N GLU A 105 0.23 16.52 -0.93
CA GLU A 105 0.01 16.49 -2.38
C GLU A 105 0.46 17.80 -3.04
N ASP A 106 0.51 18.89 -2.26
CA ASP A 106 0.68 20.25 -2.77
C ASP A 106 2.12 20.65 -3.13
N THR A 107 3.14 19.85 -2.76
CA THR A 107 4.54 20.18 -3.09
C THR A 107 5.28 19.03 -3.80
N PRO A 108 6.12 19.32 -4.80
CA PRO A 108 6.97 18.30 -5.43
C PRO A 108 7.86 17.55 -4.43
N ALA A 109 8.31 18.22 -3.36
CA ALA A 109 9.17 17.62 -2.34
C ALA A 109 8.44 16.55 -1.52
N SER A 110 7.19 16.79 -1.14
CA SER A 110 6.37 15.81 -0.42
C SER A 110 5.95 14.65 -1.31
N GLN A 111 5.68 14.89 -2.60
CA GLN A 111 5.45 13.83 -3.59
C GLN A 111 6.66 12.90 -3.73
N VAL A 112 7.89 13.43 -3.80
CA VAL A 112 9.12 12.62 -3.84
C VAL A 112 9.32 11.81 -2.54
N GLN A 113 9.02 12.38 -1.37
CA GLN A 113 9.11 11.64 -0.11
C GLN A 113 8.10 10.50 -0.03
N LEU A 114 6.87 10.74 -0.47
CA LEU A 114 5.81 9.74 -0.51
C LEU A 114 6.16 8.62 -1.49
N TRP A 115 6.62 8.97 -2.69
CA TRP A 115 7.16 8.03 -3.67
C TRP A 115 8.25 7.13 -3.07
N GLY A 116 9.23 7.76 -2.41
CA GLY A 116 10.32 7.04 -1.76
C GLY A 116 9.84 6.07 -0.68
N HIS A 117 8.80 6.43 0.06
CA HIS A 117 8.20 5.57 1.07
C HIS A 117 7.43 4.40 0.45
N THR A 118 6.59 4.65 -0.54
CA THR A 118 5.81 3.62 -1.24
C THR A 118 6.73 2.55 -1.83
N PHE A 119 7.78 2.97 -2.53
CA PHE A 119 8.74 2.05 -3.12
C PHE A 119 9.51 1.26 -2.05
N ALA A 120 9.96 1.94 -0.98
CA ALA A 120 10.60 1.27 0.14
C ALA A 120 9.69 0.25 0.84
N ALA A 121 8.40 0.55 0.98
CA ALA A 121 7.41 -0.35 1.56
C ALA A 121 7.18 -1.59 0.68
N ALA A 122 7.07 -1.43 -0.63
CA ALA A 122 6.93 -2.54 -1.58
C ALA A 122 8.14 -3.49 -1.51
N ILE A 123 9.35 -2.94 -1.55
CA ILE A 123 10.60 -3.72 -1.45
C ILE A 123 10.73 -4.39 -0.07
N THR A 124 10.39 -3.68 1.01
CA THR A 124 10.39 -4.26 2.36
C THR A 124 9.42 -5.44 2.44
N SER A 125 8.24 -5.33 1.84
CA SER A 125 7.25 -6.41 1.80
C SER A 125 7.80 -7.64 1.03
N ALA A 126 8.46 -7.42 -0.11
CA ALA A 126 9.11 -8.48 -0.87
C ALA A 126 10.22 -9.16 -0.06
N TYR A 127 11.05 -8.38 0.62
CA TYR A 127 12.06 -8.89 1.54
C TYR A 127 11.45 -9.76 2.65
N LEU A 128 10.36 -9.31 3.27
CA LEU A 128 9.66 -10.02 4.35
C LEU A 128 9.00 -11.33 3.90
N ARG A 129 8.49 -11.39 2.67
CA ARG A 129 7.96 -12.64 2.10
C ARG A 129 9.06 -13.68 1.96
N LYS A 130 10.23 -13.28 1.48
CA LYS A 130 11.37 -14.18 1.27
C LYS A 130 12.08 -14.58 2.57
N ASN A 131 12.34 -13.61 3.45
CA ASN A 131 13.25 -13.77 4.58
C ASN A 131 12.53 -13.81 5.94
N GLY A 132 11.22 -13.53 5.99
CA GLY A 132 10.54 -13.19 7.25
C GLY A 132 11.13 -11.92 7.88
N PRO A 133 10.92 -11.70 9.19
CA PRO A 133 11.46 -10.54 9.91
C PRO A 133 12.94 -10.73 10.30
N ARG A 134 13.68 -11.62 9.62
CA ARG A 134 15.08 -11.94 9.94
C ARG A 134 16.03 -11.12 9.08
N TRP A 135 17.21 -10.82 9.62
CA TRP A 135 18.27 -10.15 8.86
C TRP A 135 18.95 -11.09 7.86
N HIS A 136 19.08 -10.65 6.61
CA HIS A 136 19.84 -11.33 5.57
C HIS A 136 20.69 -10.31 4.79
N ARG A 137 22.01 -10.31 5.02
CA ARG A 137 22.92 -9.22 4.58
C ARG A 137 22.85 -8.95 3.07
N ALA A 138 22.86 -10.00 2.25
CA ALA A 138 22.88 -9.84 0.80
C ALA A 138 21.54 -9.29 0.28
N ASP A 139 20.42 -9.77 0.83
CA ASP A 139 19.08 -9.37 0.42
C ASP A 139 18.75 -7.95 0.89
N TYR A 140 19.19 -7.59 2.10
CA TYR A 140 19.05 -6.24 2.64
C TYR A 140 19.78 -5.23 1.76
N ARG A 141 21.04 -5.52 1.40
CA ARG A 141 21.83 -4.63 0.52
C ARG A 141 21.17 -4.44 -0.83
N ARG A 142 20.77 -5.53 -1.50
CA ARG A 142 20.04 -5.44 -2.78
C ARG A 142 18.75 -4.63 -2.65
N ALA A 143 18.01 -4.81 -1.56
CA ALA A 143 16.82 -4.03 -1.28
C ALA A 143 17.12 -2.53 -1.14
N ILE A 144 18.14 -2.15 -0.37
CA ILE A 144 18.54 -0.74 -0.22
C ILE A 144 19.03 -0.13 -1.54
N ASP A 145 19.85 -0.86 -2.30
CA ASP A 145 20.35 -0.40 -3.60
C ASP A 145 19.20 -0.17 -4.59
N SER A 146 18.25 -1.10 -4.64
CA SER A 146 17.03 -0.96 -5.45
C SER A 146 16.20 0.24 -5.00
N ILE A 147 16.03 0.45 -3.69
CA ILE A 147 15.29 1.62 -3.17
C ILE A 147 15.98 2.91 -3.60
N TYR A 148 17.29 3.07 -3.41
CA TYR A 148 17.99 4.29 -3.82
C TYR A 148 17.91 4.51 -5.32
N HIS A 149 18.15 3.48 -6.12
CA HIS A 149 18.12 3.58 -7.58
C HIS A 149 16.78 4.15 -8.10
N ASN A 150 15.65 3.76 -7.49
CA ASN A 150 14.32 4.20 -7.92
C ASN A 150 13.82 5.49 -7.23
N THR A 151 14.52 5.98 -6.20
CA THR A 151 14.06 7.12 -5.39
C THR A 151 14.98 8.34 -5.42
N LEU A 152 16.20 8.21 -5.95
CA LEU A 152 17.16 9.32 -6.03
C LEU A 152 16.62 10.47 -6.92
N PRO A 153 16.85 11.73 -6.50
CA PRO A 153 16.25 12.92 -7.11
C PRO A 153 16.93 13.39 -8.40
N ASP A 154 18.07 12.81 -8.78
CA ASP A 154 18.92 13.32 -9.87
C ASP A 154 18.32 13.14 -11.29
N GLN A 155 17.15 12.50 -11.38
CA GLN A 155 16.33 12.44 -12.58
C GLN A 155 15.18 13.46 -12.44
N PRO A 156 15.05 14.46 -13.32
CA PRO A 156 14.02 15.49 -13.20
C PRO A 156 12.64 14.84 -13.11
N PHE A 157 11.86 15.24 -12.10
CA PHE A 157 10.46 14.84 -11.99
C PHE A 157 9.75 15.41 -13.21
N VAL A 158 9.19 14.55 -14.08
CA VAL A 158 8.44 14.99 -15.25
C VAL A 158 7.15 15.65 -14.77
N GLN A 159 7.17 16.98 -14.61
CA GLN A 159 6.05 17.78 -14.11
C GLN A 159 4.80 17.68 -15.02
N ASP A 160 4.95 17.25 -16.28
CA ASP A 160 3.86 17.11 -17.25
C ASP A 160 3.17 15.74 -17.24
N ALA A 161 3.65 14.77 -16.44
CA ALA A 161 2.98 13.50 -16.28
C ALA A 161 1.90 13.67 -15.19
N GLY A 162 0.68 14.04 -15.61
CA GLY A 162 -0.46 14.42 -14.77
C GLY A 162 -0.53 13.76 -13.38
N VAL A 163 -0.88 14.57 -12.39
CA VAL A 163 -0.96 14.29 -10.95
C VAL A 163 -1.07 12.80 -10.63
N ALA A 164 0.06 12.18 -10.26
CA ALA A 164 0.08 10.82 -9.73
C ALA A 164 -0.76 10.79 -8.45
N ALA A 165 -1.92 10.13 -8.54
CA ALA A 165 -2.83 9.96 -7.43
C ALA A 165 -2.27 8.89 -6.51
N ASN A 166 -1.53 9.34 -5.51
CA ASN A 166 -1.02 8.48 -4.46
C ASN A 166 -2.08 8.29 -3.40
N ALA A 167 -2.26 7.06 -2.96
CA ALA A 167 -2.39 6.81 -1.52
C ALA A 167 -1.95 5.37 -1.29
N GLY A 168 -1.00 5.21 -0.36
CA GLY A 168 -0.48 3.94 0.11
C GLY A 168 -0.74 3.83 1.60
N HIS A 169 -1.69 2.98 1.97
CA HIS A 169 -1.97 2.55 3.32
C HIS A 169 -2.62 1.18 3.31
N VAL A 170 -2.16 0.34 4.23
CA VAL A 170 -2.72 -0.98 4.48
C VAL A 170 -3.93 -0.80 5.43
N CYS A 171 -4.95 -1.66 5.29
CA CYS A 171 -6.20 -1.72 6.07
C CYS A 171 -6.06 -1.76 7.62
N VAL A 172 -4.83 -1.67 8.15
CA VAL A 172 -4.42 -1.94 9.54
C VAL A 172 -4.98 -0.97 10.58
N ASN A 173 -5.48 0.21 10.17
CA ASN A 173 -6.01 1.22 11.10
C ASN A 173 -7.54 1.37 11.01
N CYS A 174 -8.28 0.27 10.82
CA CYS A 174 -9.72 0.21 11.14
C CYS A 174 -9.96 0.23 12.67
N ASN A 175 -9.54 1.31 13.35
CA ASN A 175 -9.69 1.47 14.80
C ASN A 175 -10.94 2.25 15.23
N SER A 176 -12.04 2.18 14.47
CA SER A 176 -13.36 2.38 15.07
C SER A 176 -14.40 1.45 14.43
N GLU A 177 -14.65 0.34 15.13
CA GLU A 177 -15.83 -0.54 14.98
C GLU A 177 -16.02 -1.25 13.63
N GLY A 178 -14.98 -1.43 12.81
CA GLY A 178 -15.11 -2.18 11.55
C GLY A 178 -15.95 -1.48 10.46
N ARG A 179 -16.37 -0.23 10.67
CA ARG A 179 -17.19 0.51 9.69
C ARG A 179 -16.32 1.13 8.60
N MET A 180 -16.44 0.62 7.37
CA MET A 180 -15.83 1.24 6.20
C MET A 180 -16.53 2.56 5.84
N ALA A 181 -15.76 3.59 5.47
CA ALA A 181 -16.32 4.89 5.07
C ALA A 181 -16.97 4.92 3.67
N ALA A 182 -16.67 3.93 2.82
CA ALA A 182 -17.28 3.75 1.51
C ALA A 182 -17.12 2.30 1.05
N GLN A 183 -17.95 1.84 0.13
CA GLN A 183 -17.89 0.48 -0.44
C GLN A 183 -16.51 0.24 -1.11
N PRO A 184 -15.87 -0.91 -0.91
CA PRO A 184 -14.67 -1.28 -1.66
C PRO A 184 -14.98 -1.40 -3.16
N LEU A 185 -14.23 -0.69 -4.00
CA LEU A 185 -14.25 -0.93 -5.45
C LEU A 185 -13.47 -2.21 -5.76
N VAL A 186 -14.04 -3.04 -6.62
CA VAL A 186 -13.47 -4.32 -7.06
C VAL A 186 -13.58 -4.47 -8.58
N THR A 187 -12.59 -5.10 -9.18
CA THR A 187 -12.61 -5.52 -10.58
C THR A 187 -13.16 -6.95 -10.71
N LEU A 188 -13.44 -7.41 -11.93
CA LEU A 188 -13.80 -8.82 -12.18
C LEU A 188 -12.70 -9.79 -11.71
N ASP A 189 -11.43 -9.41 -11.89
CA ASP A 189 -10.27 -10.18 -11.40
C ASP A 189 -10.25 -10.25 -9.87
N ASP A 190 -10.57 -9.15 -9.18
CA ASP A 190 -10.71 -9.15 -7.72
C ASP A 190 -11.88 -10.02 -7.26
N VAL A 191 -13.03 -9.97 -7.94
CA VAL A 191 -14.20 -10.79 -7.62
C VAL A 191 -13.89 -12.27 -7.71
N GLN A 192 -13.17 -12.71 -8.75
CA GLN A 192 -12.75 -14.10 -8.86
C GLN A 192 -11.89 -14.53 -7.66
N ARG A 193 -10.81 -13.79 -7.37
CA ARG A 193 -9.89 -14.11 -6.27
C ARG A 193 -10.58 -14.09 -4.91
N LEU A 194 -11.49 -13.15 -4.70
CA LEU A 194 -12.26 -13.05 -3.46
C LEU A 194 -13.30 -14.17 -3.31
N ALA A 195 -13.94 -14.60 -4.40
CA ALA A 195 -14.87 -15.73 -4.39
C ALA A 195 -14.15 -17.04 -4.03
N GLU A 196 -12.95 -17.25 -4.57
CA GLU A 196 -12.08 -18.37 -4.22
C GLU A 196 -11.72 -18.35 -2.73
N VAL A 197 -11.30 -17.20 -2.18
CA VAL A 197 -10.98 -17.07 -0.75
C VAL A 197 -12.22 -17.23 0.15
N ALA A 198 -13.39 -16.78 -0.31
CA ALA A 198 -14.64 -16.98 0.41
C ALA A 198 -15.17 -18.42 0.33
N GLY A 199 -14.64 -19.25 -0.59
CA GLY A 199 -15.11 -20.62 -0.80
C GLY A 199 -16.52 -20.69 -1.37
N VAL A 200 -16.95 -19.70 -2.15
CA VAL A 200 -18.30 -19.63 -2.74
C VAL A 200 -18.24 -19.57 -4.27
N GLY A 201 -19.31 -19.99 -4.94
CA GLY A 201 -19.44 -19.86 -6.38
C GLY A 201 -19.58 -18.39 -6.80
N LEU A 202 -19.19 -18.04 -8.03
CA LEU A 202 -19.29 -16.66 -8.53
C LEU A 202 -20.72 -16.11 -8.51
N ALA A 203 -21.73 -16.93 -8.83
CA ALA A 203 -23.13 -16.50 -8.78
C ALA A 203 -23.54 -16.09 -7.35
N ASP A 204 -23.21 -16.93 -6.37
CA ASP A 204 -23.46 -16.66 -4.95
C ASP A 204 -22.63 -15.48 -4.47
N PHE A 205 -21.39 -15.34 -4.96
CA PHE A 205 -20.54 -14.20 -4.62
C PHE A 205 -21.17 -12.87 -5.03
N PHE A 206 -21.66 -12.78 -6.27
CA PHE A 206 -22.35 -11.59 -6.73
C PHE A 206 -23.64 -11.35 -5.94
N ALA A 207 -24.40 -12.41 -5.66
CA ALA A 207 -25.63 -12.32 -4.91
C ALA A 207 -25.42 -11.83 -3.48
N ASP A 208 -24.34 -12.26 -2.81
CA ASP A 208 -24.12 -12.03 -1.38
C ASP A 208 -23.17 -10.86 -1.09
N PHE A 209 -22.15 -10.65 -1.92
CA PHE A 209 -21.03 -9.75 -1.64
C PHE A 209 -20.95 -8.54 -2.58
N VAL A 210 -21.49 -8.59 -3.80
CA VAL A 210 -21.42 -7.48 -4.75
C VAL A 210 -22.64 -6.58 -4.62
N ASP A 211 -22.42 -5.27 -4.55
CA ASP A 211 -23.49 -4.29 -4.52
C ASP A 211 -24.22 -4.26 -5.87
N PRO A 212 -25.57 -4.31 -5.90
CA PRO A 212 -26.32 -4.26 -7.14
C PRO A 212 -26.16 -2.92 -7.88
N GLU A 213 -25.72 -1.85 -7.19
CA GLU A 213 -25.41 -0.57 -7.80
C GLU A 213 -23.89 -0.44 -8.05
N PRO A 214 -23.45 -0.34 -9.32
CA PRO A 214 -22.06 -0.11 -9.62
C PRO A 214 -21.61 1.28 -9.14
N SER A 215 -20.30 1.50 -9.02
CA SER A 215 -19.77 2.81 -8.68
C SER A 215 -20.02 3.82 -9.79
N ALA A 216 -19.91 5.11 -9.46
CA ALA A 216 -19.98 6.20 -10.44
C ALA A 216 -18.93 6.06 -11.55
N ASP A 217 -17.82 5.36 -11.28
CA ASP A 217 -16.72 5.12 -12.22
C ASP A 217 -16.90 3.83 -13.05
N GLY A 218 -18.07 3.18 -12.93
CA GLY A 218 -18.40 1.95 -13.66
C GLY A 218 -17.70 0.69 -13.12
N LEU A 219 -17.24 0.69 -11.87
CA LEU A 219 -16.66 -0.49 -11.23
C LEU A 219 -17.68 -1.23 -10.36
N LEU A 220 -17.38 -2.49 -10.06
CA LEU A 220 -18.15 -3.25 -9.08
C LEU A 220 -17.79 -2.76 -7.67
N GLN A 221 -18.75 -2.89 -6.75
CA GLN A 221 -18.57 -2.51 -5.35
C GLN A 221 -18.90 -3.71 -4.47
N LEU A 222 -18.20 -3.86 -3.34
CA LEU A 222 -18.63 -4.82 -2.32
C LEU A 222 -19.73 -4.21 -1.45
N LYS A 223 -20.77 -4.98 -1.14
CA LYS A 223 -21.86 -4.56 -0.26
C LYS A 223 -21.31 -4.06 1.08
N GLN A 224 -21.88 -2.96 1.55
CA GLN A 224 -21.67 -2.49 2.92
C GLN A 224 -22.81 -2.97 3.80
N GLN A 225 -22.52 -3.94 4.66
CA GLN A 225 -23.38 -4.27 5.79
C GLN A 225 -22.94 -3.41 6.99
N SER A 226 -22.54 -4.04 8.10
CA SER A 226 -21.92 -3.38 9.26
C SER A 226 -20.43 -3.07 9.07
N GLY A 227 -19.83 -3.53 7.98
CA GLY A 227 -18.40 -3.41 7.69
C GLY A 227 -18.02 -4.12 6.39
N CYS A 228 -16.72 -4.35 6.20
CA CYS A 228 -16.21 -5.18 5.11
C CYS A 228 -16.56 -6.65 5.36
N ALA A 229 -17.14 -7.34 4.38
CA ALA A 229 -17.46 -8.78 4.49
C ALA A 229 -16.21 -9.69 4.66
N PHE A 230 -15.02 -9.17 4.37
CA PHE A 230 -13.75 -9.87 4.56
C PHE A 230 -13.00 -9.44 5.82
N PHE A 231 -13.55 -8.54 6.63
CA PHE A 231 -12.92 -8.10 7.87
C PHE A 231 -13.56 -8.83 9.06
N ASP A 232 -12.75 -9.59 9.79
CA ASP A 232 -13.19 -10.41 10.91
C ASP A 232 -12.12 -10.40 12.01
N ALA A 233 -12.55 -10.26 13.26
CA ALA A 233 -11.66 -10.23 14.44
C ALA A 233 -10.44 -9.27 14.32
N GLY A 234 -10.62 -8.12 13.67
CA GLY A 234 -9.53 -7.15 13.49
C GLY A 234 -8.57 -7.47 12.34
N LEU A 235 -8.87 -8.50 11.54
CA LEU A 235 -8.01 -8.98 10.44
C LEU A 235 -8.77 -9.08 9.14
N CYS A 236 -8.06 -8.85 8.02
CA CYS A 236 -8.64 -9.03 6.70
C CYS A 236 -8.42 -10.47 6.21
N ARG A 237 -9.50 -11.24 6.13
CA ARG A 237 -9.50 -12.63 5.63
C ARG A 237 -9.18 -12.75 4.15
N ALA A 238 -9.30 -11.68 3.37
CA ALA A 238 -8.94 -11.70 1.95
C ALA A 238 -7.45 -11.98 1.73
N GLY A 239 -6.57 -11.74 2.72
CA GLY A 239 -5.14 -12.05 2.59
C GLY A 239 -4.52 -11.43 1.34
N ASP A 240 -3.89 -12.25 0.50
CA ASP A 240 -3.31 -11.82 -0.76
C ASP A 240 -4.36 -11.59 -1.88
N ALA A 241 -5.59 -12.09 -1.72
CA ALA A 241 -6.71 -11.81 -2.62
C ALA A 241 -7.30 -10.40 -2.44
N GLN A 242 -6.76 -9.58 -1.52
CA GLN A 242 -7.20 -8.20 -1.37
C GLN A 242 -7.20 -7.45 -2.70
N PRO A 243 -8.28 -6.70 -3.00
CA PRO A 243 -8.32 -5.79 -4.13
C PRO A 243 -7.16 -4.80 -4.08
N MET A 244 -6.64 -4.40 -5.23
CA MET A 244 -5.53 -3.44 -5.31
C MET A 244 -5.84 -2.12 -4.57
N HIS A 245 -7.09 -1.65 -4.64
CA HIS A 245 -7.55 -0.48 -3.89
C HIS A 245 -7.57 -0.71 -2.37
N CYS A 246 -7.77 -1.95 -1.91
CA CYS A 246 -7.73 -2.31 -0.49
C CYS A 246 -6.31 -2.51 0.04
N ARG A 247 -5.36 -2.85 -0.83
CA ARG A 247 -3.93 -2.89 -0.48
C ARG A 247 -3.38 -1.48 -0.20
N SER A 248 -4.07 -0.45 -0.67
CA SER A 248 -3.50 0.89 -0.88
C SER A 248 -4.15 2.03 -0.07
N LEU A 249 -5.31 1.91 0.60
CA LEU A 249 -6.01 3.10 1.13
C LEU A 249 -6.40 3.07 2.62
N PRO A 250 -6.22 4.19 3.37
CA PRO A 250 -6.80 4.38 4.69
C PRO A 250 -8.17 5.07 4.57
N ARG A 251 -8.97 5.00 5.64
CA ARG A 251 -10.35 5.49 5.72
C ARG A 251 -10.52 7.00 5.43
N ALA A 252 -9.52 7.83 5.74
CA ALA A 252 -9.64 9.29 5.76
C ALA A 252 -9.62 9.95 4.37
N ALA A 253 -8.97 9.34 3.37
CA ALA A 253 -8.81 9.94 2.04
C ALA A 253 -10.03 9.78 1.12
N ARG A 254 -10.95 8.84 1.43
CA ARG A 254 -12.11 8.57 0.56
C ARG A 254 -13.17 9.68 0.52
N ARG A 255 -13.18 10.59 1.50
CA ARG A 255 -14.13 11.71 1.51
C ARG A 255 -13.83 12.81 0.48
N HIS A 256 -12.66 12.77 -0.17
CA HIS A 256 -12.20 13.80 -1.10
C HIS A 256 -11.76 13.23 -2.46
N TYR A 257 -12.27 12.06 -2.85
CA TYR A 257 -11.94 11.48 -4.16
C TYR A 257 -12.49 12.35 -5.30
N SER A 258 -11.59 12.80 -6.17
CA SER A 258 -11.94 13.14 -7.54
C SER A 258 -11.93 11.85 -8.37
N PRO A 259 -12.95 11.59 -9.21
CA PRO A 259 -12.95 10.50 -10.21
C PRO A 259 -11.67 10.41 -11.04
N THR A 260 -11.00 11.55 -11.28
CA THR A 260 -9.73 11.59 -12.02
C THR A 260 -8.60 10.82 -11.34
N LEU A 261 -8.57 10.74 -10.01
CA LEU A 261 -7.50 10.06 -9.27
C LEU A 261 -7.46 8.54 -9.53
N LEU A 262 -8.60 7.91 -9.85
CA LEU A 262 -8.64 6.48 -10.22
C LEU A 262 -7.87 6.19 -11.52
N HIS A 263 -7.82 7.14 -12.44
CA HIS A 263 -7.04 7.03 -13.68
C HIS A 263 -5.53 7.19 -13.47
N HIS A 264 -5.12 7.70 -12.30
CA HIS A 264 -3.73 8.01 -11.97
C HIS A 264 -3.15 7.07 -10.90
N PHE A 265 -3.80 5.93 -10.62
CA PHE A 265 -3.25 4.87 -9.77
C PHE A 265 -2.10 4.14 -10.48
N PHE A 266 -1.00 4.86 -10.57
CA PHE A 266 0.31 4.26 -10.56
C PHE A 266 0.82 4.46 -9.14
N LEU A 267 1.45 3.42 -8.58
CA LEU A 267 2.32 3.53 -7.41
C LEU A 267 1.63 3.45 -6.05
N GLY A 268 1.36 2.21 -5.61
CA GLY A 268 1.03 1.94 -4.21
C GLY A 268 1.52 0.58 -3.77
N PHE A 269 1.05 -0.48 -4.43
CA PHE A 269 1.32 -1.86 -4.05
C PHE A 269 1.34 -2.77 -5.27
N GLY A 270 2.18 -3.81 -5.24
CA GLY A 270 2.31 -4.81 -6.29
C GLY A 270 3.40 -4.53 -7.34
N THR A 271 3.76 -5.55 -8.12
CA THR A 271 4.69 -5.46 -9.26
C THR A 271 4.09 -4.62 -10.40
N VAL A 272 4.88 -4.23 -11.40
CA VAL A 272 4.31 -3.55 -12.58
C VAL A 272 3.42 -4.49 -13.38
N ALA A 273 3.72 -5.79 -13.42
CA ALA A 273 2.80 -6.78 -13.95
C ALA A 273 1.45 -6.79 -13.21
N GLU A 274 1.44 -6.74 -11.86
CA GLU A 274 0.19 -6.65 -11.08
C GLU A 274 -0.56 -5.34 -11.35
N GLN A 275 0.14 -4.22 -11.46
CA GLN A 275 -0.47 -2.93 -11.79
C GLN A 275 -1.03 -2.91 -13.21
N PHE A 276 -0.31 -3.48 -14.18
CA PHE A 276 -0.77 -3.63 -15.56
C PHE A 276 -2.05 -4.47 -15.62
N ARG A 277 -2.03 -5.66 -14.99
CA ARG A 277 -3.21 -6.52 -14.90
C ARG A 277 -4.38 -5.79 -14.25
N HIS A 278 -4.14 -5.02 -13.20
CA HIS A 278 -5.19 -4.24 -12.55
C HIS A 278 -5.80 -3.19 -13.48
N GLN A 279 -4.99 -2.43 -14.24
CA GLN A 279 -5.47 -1.44 -15.20
C GLN A 279 -6.30 -2.08 -16.32
N VAL A 280 -5.84 -3.21 -16.87
CA VAL A 280 -6.61 -4.02 -17.81
C VAL A 280 -7.94 -4.47 -17.19
N SER A 281 -7.90 -4.91 -15.93
CA SER A 281 -9.08 -5.38 -15.20
C SER A 281 -10.08 -4.27 -14.93
N VAL A 282 -9.63 -3.05 -14.62
CA VAL A 282 -10.49 -1.87 -14.43
C VAL A 282 -11.26 -1.57 -15.72
N GLU A 283 -10.57 -1.49 -16.85
CA GLU A 283 -11.19 -1.17 -18.15
C GLU A 283 -12.19 -2.25 -18.58
N LEU A 284 -11.83 -3.53 -18.45
CA LEU A 284 -12.74 -4.63 -18.79
C LEU A 284 -13.90 -4.79 -17.81
N THR A 285 -13.72 -4.40 -16.55
CA THR A 285 -14.82 -4.33 -15.57
C THR A 285 -15.80 -3.22 -15.94
N ARG A 286 -15.32 -2.04 -16.35
CA ARG A 286 -16.17 -0.94 -16.84
C ARG A 286 -17.00 -1.35 -18.05
N ALA A 287 -16.37 -2.02 -19.01
CA ALA A 287 -17.06 -2.56 -20.18
C ALA A 287 -18.14 -3.58 -19.80
N TYR A 288 -17.82 -4.50 -18.88
CA TYR A 288 -18.78 -5.47 -18.34
C TYR A 288 -19.97 -4.78 -17.64
N VAL A 289 -19.69 -3.81 -16.76
CA VAL A 289 -20.73 -3.07 -16.02
C VAL A 289 -21.60 -2.25 -16.97
N ALA A 290 -21.03 -1.65 -18.01
CA ALA A 290 -21.80 -0.93 -19.02
C ALA A 290 -22.75 -1.86 -19.81
N GLU A 291 -22.38 -3.13 -20.00
CA GLU A 291 -23.16 -4.10 -20.76
C GLU A 291 -24.26 -4.77 -19.91
N VAL A 292 -23.94 -5.23 -18.69
CA VAL A 292 -24.85 -6.05 -17.87
C VAL A 292 -25.14 -5.48 -16.47
N GLY A 293 -24.59 -4.31 -16.15
CA GLY A 293 -24.64 -3.73 -14.80
C GLY A 293 -23.77 -4.49 -13.80
N ALA A 294 -24.10 -4.39 -12.51
CA ALA A 294 -23.42 -5.14 -11.46
C ALA A 294 -23.98 -6.57 -11.25
N ARG A 295 -24.80 -7.08 -12.18
CA ARG A 295 -25.38 -8.43 -12.11
C ARG A 295 -24.36 -9.47 -12.57
N TYR A 296 -24.45 -10.68 -12.04
CA TYR A 296 -23.67 -11.80 -12.57
C TYR A 296 -24.28 -12.31 -13.87
N ASP A 297 -23.50 -12.24 -14.94
CA ASP A 297 -23.77 -12.90 -16.20
C ASP A 297 -22.61 -13.83 -16.52
N ARG A 298 -22.87 -15.14 -16.52
CA ARG A 298 -21.81 -16.17 -16.59
C ARG A 298 -20.96 -16.04 -17.85
N ASP A 299 -21.58 -15.78 -18.99
CA ASP A 299 -20.90 -15.79 -20.28
C ASP A 299 -20.12 -14.49 -20.47
N ASN A 300 -20.70 -13.35 -20.11
CA ASN A 300 -20.00 -12.06 -20.11
C ASN A 300 -18.84 -12.04 -19.12
N PHE A 301 -19.02 -12.60 -17.92
CA PHE A 301 -17.98 -12.64 -16.90
C PHE A 301 -16.79 -13.46 -17.41
N ARG A 302 -17.04 -14.68 -17.92
CA ARG A 302 -16.00 -15.55 -18.48
C ARG A 302 -15.29 -14.92 -19.66
N ARG A 303 -16.05 -14.28 -20.57
CA ARG A 303 -15.50 -13.58 -21.72
C ARG A 303 -14.59 -12.43 -21.30
N SER A 304 -15.02 -11.60 -20.35
CA SER A 304 -14.23 -10.47 -19.85
C SER A 304 -13.00 -10.95 -19.09
N LEU A 305 -13.12 -11.99 -18.26
CA LEU A 305 -11.98 -12.54 -17.53
C LEU A 305 -10.94 -13.16 -18.48
N GLY A 306 -11.37 -13.93 -19.48
CA GLY A 306 -10.46 -14.46 -20.51
C GLY A 306 -9.74 -13.35 -21.29
N LYS A 307 -10.40 -12.21 -21.53
CA LYS A 307 -9.74 -11.02 -22.11
C LYS A 307 -8.73 -10.39 -21.14
N ILE A 308 -9.04 -10.33 -19.84
CA ILE A 308 -8.09 -9.86 -18.81
C ILE A 308 -6.84 -10.74 -18.85
N GLU A 309 -7.00 -12.05 -18.80
CA GLU A 309 -5.89 -13.02 -18.83
C GLU A 309 -5.07 -12.87 -20.12
N TRP A 310 -5.71 -12.80 -21.28
CA TRP A 310 -5.02 -12.65 -22.56
C TRP A 310 -4.22 -11.33 -22.63
N LEU A 311 -4.86 -10.18 -22.36
CA LEU A 311 -4.20 -8.87 -22.43
C LEU A 311 -3.10 -8.71 -21.38
N SER A 312 -3.33 -9.18 -20.15
CA SER A 312 -2.33 -9.08 -19.08
C SER A 312 -1.13 -10.00 -19.26
N SER A 313 -1.23 -10.98 -20.16
CA SER A 313 -0.14 -11.89 -20.52
C SER A 313 0.61 -11.46 -21.79
N ASP A 314 0.15 -10.40 -22.45
CA ASP A 314 0.82 -9.85 -23.63
C ASP A 314 2.07 -9.07 -23.20
N GLN A 315 3.24 -9.63 -23.50
CA GLN A 315 4.52 -9.04 -23.12
C GLN A 315 4.80 -7.71 -23.82
N GLU A 316 4.32 -7.53 -25.06
CA GLU A 316 4.50 -6.28 -25.80
C GLU A 316 3.69 -5.16 -25.16
N GLU A 317 2.44 -5.43 -24.77
CA GLU A 317 1.60 -4.46 -24.06
C GLU A 317 2.13 -4.16 -22.65
N LEU A 318 2.65 -5.17 -21.94
CA LEU A 318 3.33 -4.95 -20.67
C LEU A 318 4.58 -4.07 -20.84
N ASP A 319 5.35 -4.23 -21.91
CA ASP A 319 6.53 -3.41 -22.19
C ASP A 319 6.15 -1.97 -22.58
N LYS A 320 5.07 -1.78 -23.35
CA LYS A 320 4.49 -0.44 -23.60
C LYS A 320 4.04 0.21 -22.30
N PHE A 321 3.38 -0.56 -21.43
CA PHE A 321 2.98 -0.10 -20.11
C PHE A 321 4.19 0.28 -19.26
N ARG A 322 5.23 -0.56 -19.18
CA ARG A 322 6.52 -0.27 -18.53
C ARG A 322 7.12 1.03 -19.04
N ALA A 323 7.16 1.24 -20.35
CA ALA A 323 7.68 2.47 -20.95
C ALA A 323 6.88 3.71 -20.53
N ARG A 324 5.54 3.62 -20.47
CA ARG A 324 4.67 4.70 -19.98
C ARG A 324 4.90 5.00 -18.50
N VAL A 325 5.09 3.96 -17.68
CA VAL A 325 5.27 4.12 -16.24
C VAL A 325 6.71 4.46 -15.84
N ARG A 326 7.68 4.28 -16.75
CA ARG A 326 9.09 4.58 -16.53
C ARG A 326 9.34 6.03 -16.14
N ALA A 327 8.55 6.96 -16.68
CA ALA A 327 8.60 8.38 -16.32
C ALA A 327 8.29 8.63 -14.83
N PHE A 328 7.57 7.70 -14.19
CA PHE A 328 7.29 7.69 -12.76
C PHE A 328 8.33 6.87 -11.97
N ARG A 329 9.54 6.73 -12.51
CA ARG A 329 10.73 6.13 -11.86
C ARG A 329 10.63 4.63 -11.58
N TYR A 330 9.95 3.88 -12.45
CA TYR A 330 10.00 2.42 -12.43
C TYR A 330 11.17 1.88 -13.26
N ASN A 331 12.11 1.13 -12.65
CA ASN A 331 13.13 0.38 -13.39
C ASN A 331 12.66 -1.07 -13.68
N PRO A 332 12.37 -1.42 -14.95
CA PRO A 332 11.90 -2.76 -15.32
C PRO A 332 12.96 -3.87 -15.16
N ASP A 333 14.26 -3.56 -15.18
CA ASP A 333 15.34 -4.57 -15.09
C ASP A 333 15.40 -5.25 -13.71
N GLN A 334 14.77 -4.66 -12.69
CA GLN A 334 14.74 -5.18 -11.32
C GLN A 334 13.51 -6.05 -11.01
N GLU A 335 12.55 -6.14 -11.94
CA GLU A 335 11.37 -7.00 -11.82
C GLU A 335 11.75 -8.49 -11.89
N ALA A 336 12.83 -8.82 -12.59
CA ALA A 336 13.40 -10.17 -12.67
C ALA A 336 14.04 -10.66 -11.35
N GLU A 337 14.33 -9.75 -10.40
CA GLU A 337 14.97 -10.08 -9.12
C GLU A 337 14.02 -10.08 -7.91
N ILE A 338 12.80 -9.54 -8.08
CA ILE A 338 11.71 -9.76 -7.14
C ILE A 338 11.20 -11.18 -7.42
N PRO A 339 11.30 -12.14 -6.48
CA PRO A 339 10.81 -13.49 -6.72
C PRO A 339 9.39 -13.41 -7.27
N SER A 340 9.17 -13.95 -8.47
CA SER A 340 7.84 -13.94 -9.07
C SER A 340 6.88 -14.62 -8.08
N LEU A 341 5.69 -14.06 -7.92
CA LEU A 341 4.63 -14.62 -7.08
C LEU A 341 4.07 -15.93 -7.65
N ALA A 342 4.78 -16.59 -8.56
CA ALA A 342 4.36 -17.84 -9.16
C ALA A 342 4.30 -18.92 -8.07
N HIS A 343 3.05 -19.33 -7.84
CA HIS A 343 2.56 -20.33 -6.91
C HIS A 343 3.57 -21.41 -6.48
N ASN A 344 3.93 -21.40 -5.20
CA ASN A 344 4.11 -22.65 -4.48
C ASN A 344 2.70 -23.18 -4.21
N ALA A 345 2.20 -23.99 -5.13
CA ALA A 345 1.06 -24.88 -4.90
C ALA A 345 1.49 -26.05 -4.00
#